data_AF-A0A5J5DHL7-F1
#
_entry.id   AF-A0A5J5DHL7-F1
#
_cell.length_a   1.000
_cell.length_b   1.000
_cell.length_c   1.000
_cell.angle_alpha   90.00
_cell.angle_beta   90.00
_cell.angle_gamma   90.00
#
_symmetry.space_group_name_H-M   'P 1'
#
loop_
_entity.id
_entity.type
_entity.pdbx_description
1 polymer ?
#
loop_
_entity_poly.entity_id
_entity_poly.type
_entity_poly.pdbx_seq_one_letter_code
_entity_poly.pdbx_strand_id
1 'polypeptide(L)'
;MMSSQQVSISELLFSLDSSELQEAEQVRATVNQQLSTDRGGAVVSSLVEYYLDSSSSQVVLLLSSIREPHHKPLLEKLNEALNRPGSRLAGLTLLGDLIRKQPPWTETDVVVLITGVLVLITLLPMIPQAGKQHIYDFFDVFGRLASWSYKNPGHVPVVHLVHLHAGVYSLFHRLYGMFPCNFISYLRLHYSMKENLDTFQEVVKVSTDQRPAVSK
;
A
#
# COMPACT_ATOMS: atom_id res chain seq x y z
N MET A 1 -20.85 -38.92 -16.77
CA MET A 1 -21.06 -37.61 -16.12
C MET A 1 -19.80 -37.29 -15.35
N MET A 2 -18.92 -36.44 -15.91
CA MET A 2 -17.64 -36.10 -15.29
C MET A 2 -17.91 -35.05 -14.21
N SER A 3 -17.63 -35.42 -12.96
CA SER A 3 -17.74 -34.57 -11.79
C SER A 3 -16.89 -33.32 -12.01
N SER A 4 -17.47 -32.13 -11.89
CA SER A 4 -16.75 -30.86 -11.92
C SER A 4 -15.75 -30.83 -10.77
N GLN A 5 -14.52 -31.24 -11.04
CA GLN A 5 -13.41 -31.17 -10.11
C GLN A 5 -13.09 -29.68 -9.96
N GLN A 6 -13.62 -29.07 -8.90
CA GLN A 6 -13.25 -27.73 -8.49
C GLN A 6 -11.77 -27.84 -8.07
N VAL A 7 -10.86 -27.54 -9.00
CA VAL A 7 -9.41 -27.59 -8.73
C VAL A 7 -9.15 -26.69 -7.53
N SER A 8 -8.52 -27.25 -6.50
CA SER A 8 -8.26 -26.54 -5.25
C SER A 8 -7.35 -25.34 -5.55
N ILE A 9 -7.69 -24.17 -5.01
CA ILE A 9 -6.89 -22.97 -5.29
C ILE A 9 -5.44 -23.13 -4.86
N SER A 10 -5.17 -23.91 -3.80
CA SER A 10 -3.81 -24.22 -3.35
C SER A 10 -3.00 -25.00 -4.38
N GLU A 11 -3.62 -25.90 -5.15
CA GLU A 11 -2.95 -26.65 -6.23
C GLU A 11 -2.66 -25.72 -7.42
N LEU A 12 -3.61 -24.85 -7.77
CA LEU A 12 -3.42 -23.84 -8.81
C LEU A 12 -2.29 -22.87 -8.45
N LEU A 13 -2.20 -22.44 -7.18
CA LEU A 13 -1.15 -21.54 -6.71
C LEU A 13 0.24 -22.18 -6.79
N PHE A 14 0.36 -23.48 -6.50
CA PHE A 14 1.61 -24.20 -6.63
C PHE A 14 2.08 -24.31 -8.09
N SER A 15 1.17 -24.51 -9.04
CA SER A 15 1.47 -24.55 -10.48
C SER A 15 1.71 -23.17 -11.10
N LEU A 16 1.42 -22.08 -10.37
CA LEU A 16 1.54 -20.71 -10.87
C LEU A 16 3.00 -20.27 -11.07
N ASP A 17 3.93 -20.92 -10.36
CA ASP A 17 5.37 -20.72 -10.48
C ASP A 17 6.03 -21.70 -11.47
N SER A 18 5.23 -22.44 -12.26
CA SER A 18 5.73 -23.37 -13.30
C SER A 18 6.56 -22.63 -14.36
N SER A 19 7.63 -23.28 -14.82
CA SER A 19 8.50 -22.79 -15.89
C SER A 19 7.80 -22.73 -17.26
N GLU A 20 6.67 -23.42 -17.41
CA GLU A 20 5.91 -23.48 -18.65
C GLU A 20 4.94 -22.30 -18.78
N LEU A 21 5.24 -21.39 -19.73
CA LEU A 21 4.48 -20.17 -19.94
C LEU A 21 2.98 -20.42 -20.21
N GLN A 22 2.68 -21.48 -20.97
CA GLN A 22 1.31 -21.85 -21.35
C GLN A 22 0.50 -22.35 -20.15
N GLU A 23 1.13 -23.15 -19.28
CA GLU A 23 0.52 -23.64 -18.05
C GLU A 23 0.26 -22.48 -17.08
N ALA A 24 1.25 -21.60 -16.89
CA ALA A 24 1.13 -20.42 -16.03
C ALA A 24 0.02 -19.47 -16.50
N GLU A 25 -0.13 -19.24 -17.81
CA GLU A 25 -1.23 -18.41 -18.36
C GLU A 25 -2.60 -19.04 -18.13
N GLN A 26 -2.72 -20.36 -18.31
CA GLN A 26 -3.98 -21.09 -18.11
C GLN A 26 -4.38 -21.11 -16.63
N VAL A 27 -3.42 -21.32 -15.74
CA VAL A 27 -3.61 -21.22 -14.28
C VAL A 27 -4.03 -19.79 -13.91
N ARG A 28 -3.37 -18.76 -14.44
CA ARG A 28 -3.73 -17.35 -14.20
C ARG A 28 -5.16 -17.02 -14.65
N ALA A 29 -5.58 -17.53 -15.81
CA ALA A 29 -6.95 -17.36 -16.30
C ALA A 29 -7.97 -18.01 -15.35
N THR A 30 -7.65 -19.22 -14.86
CA THR A 30 -8.50 -19.97 -13.93
C THR A 30 -8.63 -19.26 -12.58
N VAL A 31 -7.52 -18.75 -12.03
CA VAL A 31 -7.52 -17.98 -10.77
C VAL A 31 -8.32 -16.68 -10.94
N ASN A 32 -8.20 -15.99 -12.08
CA ASN A 32 -9.01 -14.79 -12.36
C ASN A 32 -10.51 -15.09 -12.48
N GLN A 33 -10.88 -16.26 -13.01
CA GLN A 33 -12.26 -16.71 -13.04
C GLN A 33 -12.79 -17.02 -11.63
N GLN A 34 -11.98 -17.66 -10.78
CA GLN A 34 -12.32 -17.89 -9.38
C GLN A 34 -12.44 -16.57 -8.59
N LEU A 35 -11.51 -15.63 -8.79
CA LEU A 35 -11.63 -14.27 -8.25
C LEU A 35 -12.96 -13.63 -8.65
N SER A 36 -13.32 -13.68 -9.94
CA SER A 36 -14.54 -13.06 -10.44
C SER A 36 -15.84 -13.68 -9.90
N THR A 37 -15.79 -14.92 -9.40
CA THR A 37 -16.95 -15.64 -8.84
C THR A 37 -16.96 -15.67 -7.31
N ASP A 38 -15.83 -15.35 -6.67
CA ASP A 38 -15.71 -15.29 -5.22
C ASP A 38 -16.41 -14.03 -4.67
N ARG A 39 -17.32 -14.24 -3.72
CA ARG A 39 -18.02 -13.14 -3.03
C ARG A 39 -17.49 -12.91 -1.61
N GLY A 40 -16.69 -13.84 -1.09
CA GLY A 40 -16.22 -13.85 0.30
C GLY A 40 -14.78 -13.40 0.47
N GLY A 41 -14.00 -13.26 -0.60
CA GLY A 41 -12.59 -12.89 -0.53
C GLY A 41 -11.68 -14.03 -0.05
N ALA A 42 -12.17 -15.27 -0.09
CA ALA A 42 -11.39 -16.46 0.24
C ALA A 42 -10.22 -16.65 -0.73
N VAL A 43 -10.46 -16.40 -2.02
CA VAL A 43 -9.44 -16.50 -3.07
C VAL A 43 -8.32 -15.47 -2.85
N VAL A 44 -8.70 -14.25 -2.51
CA VAL A 44 -7.78 -13.16 -2.18
C VAL A 44 -6.96 -13.53 -0.95
N SER A 45 -7.60 -14.11 0.07
CA SER A 45 -6.93 -14.54 1.29
C SER A 45 -5.88 -15.61 1.01
N SER A 46 -6.21 -16.61 0.18
CA SER A 46 -5.26 -17.64 -0.23
C SER A 46 -4.11 -17.10 -1.08
N LEU A 47 -4.36 -16.12 -1.96
CA LEU A 47 -3.30 -15.44 -2.71
C LEU A 47 -2.34 -14.70 -1.79
N VAL A 48 -2.86 -13.94 -0.82
CA VAL A 48 -2.02 -13.22 0.15
C VAL A 48 -1.22 -14.22 0.98
N GLU A 49 -1.84 -15.26 1.53
CA GLU A 49 -1.15 -16.29 2.33
C GLU A 49 -0.05 -16.99 1.52
N TYR A 50 -0.33 -17.38 0.28
CA TYR A 50 0.67 -17.99 -0.59
C TYR A 50 1.83 -17.05 -0.90
N TYR A 51 1.58 -15.75 -1.08
CA TYR A 51 2.67 -14.78 -1.22
C TYR A 51 3.52 -14.68 0.05
N LEU A 52 2.91 -14.67 1.24
CA LEU A 52 3.65 -14.57 2.50
C LEU A 52 4.62 -15.75 2.69
N ASP A 53 4.27 -16.92 2.17
CA ASP A 53 5.10 -18.12 2.24
C ASP A 53 6.10 -18.25 1.07
N SER A 54 5.71 -17.92 -0.16
CA SER A 54 6.51 -18.15 -1.37
C SER A 54 7.26 -16.91 -1.90
N SER A 55 6.83 -15.70 -1.54
CA SER A 55 7.25 -14.44 -2.17
C SER A 55 7.10 -14.43 -3.71
N SER A 56 6.14 -15.18 -4.26
CA SER A 56 5.95 -15.31 -5.71
C SER A 56 5.55 -13.99 -6.39
N SER A 57 6.30 -13.62 -7.43
CA SER A 57 6.04 -12.41 -8.23
C SER A 57 4.78 -12.51 -9.10
N GLN A 58 4.36 -13.72 -9.47
CA GLN A 58 3.14 -13.95 -10.24
C GLN A 58 1.89 -13.62 -9.42
N VAL A 59 1.94 -13.90 -8.12
CA VAL A 59 0.87 -13.58 -7.19
C VAL A 59 0.74 -12.07 -7.01
N VAL A 60 1.85 -11.33 -6.97
CA VAL A 60 1.83 -9.86 -6.96
C VAL A 60 1.13 -9.31 -8.21
N LEU A 61 1.36 -9.89 -9.39
CA LEU A 61 0.69 -9.47 -10.63
C LEU A 61 -0.82 -9.70 -10.55
N LEU A 62 -1.24 -10.87 -10.06
CA LEU A 62 -2.65 -11.18 -9.82
C LEU A 62 -3.26 -10.20 -8.81
N LEU A 63 -2.61 -9.99 -7.67
CA LEU A 63 -3.08 -9.08 -6.62
C LEU A 63 -3.14 -7.62 -7.07
N SER A 64 -2.26 -7.20 -7.99
CA SER A 64 -2.28 -5.86 -8.57
C SER A 64 -3.40 -5.65 -9.61
N SER A 65 -3.98 -6.73 -10.15
CA SER A 65 -5.02 -6.67 -11.18
C SER A 65 -6.45 -6.91 -10.63
N ILE A 66 -6.61 -6.97 -9.31
CA ILE A 66 -7.90 -7.28 -8.68
C ILE A 66 -8.90 -6.10 -8.81
N ARG A 67 -10.16 -6.45 -9.06
CA ARG A 67 -11.30 -5.53 -9.22
C ARG A 67 -11.92 -5.09 -7.87
N GLU A 68 -12.68 -3.99 -7.90
CA GLU A 68 -13.41 -3.36 -6.77
C GLU A 68 -14.02 -4.27 -5.69
N PRO A 69 -14.75 -5.34 -6.02
CA PRO A 69 -15.39 -6.17 -5.00
C PRO A 69 -14.42 -6.83 -4.00
N HIS A 70 -13.12 -6.84 -4.29
CA HIS A 70 -12.11 -7.54 -3.49
C HIS A 70 -11.09 -6.62 -2.81
N HIS A 71 -11.18 -5.29 -3.00
CA HIS A 71 -10.21 -4.37 -2.41
C HIS A 71 -10.25 -4.37 -0.89
N LYS A 72 -11.45 -4.35 -0.31
CA LYS A 72 -11.62 -4.42 1.14
C LYS A 72 -11.08 -5.74 1.75
N PRO A 73 -11.45 -6.93 1.24
CA PRO A 73 -10.86 -8.20 1.69
C PRO A 73 -9.33 -8.25 1.59
N LEU A 74 -8.76 -7.71 0.50
CA LEU A 74 -7.31 -7.63 0.31
C LEU A 74 -6.65 -6.81 1.42
N LEU A 75 -7.21 -5.63 1.73
CA LEU A 75 -6.65 -4.73 2.73
C LEU A 75 -6.79 -5.27 4.15
N GLU A 76 -7.92 -5.90 4.46
CA GLU A 76 -8.11 -6.57 5.75
C GLU A 76 -7.07 -7.68 5.94
N LYS A 77 -6.81 -8.49 4.90
CA LYS A 77 -5.82 -9.56 4.98
C LYS A 77 -4.39 -9.05 5.05
N LEU A 78 -4.06 -8.00 4.29
CA LEU A 78 -2.76 -7.33 4.40
C LEU A 78 -2.56 -6.77 5.81
N ASN A 79 -3.55 -6.10 6.37
CA ASN A 79 -3.49 -5.58 7.73
C ASN A 79 -3.27 -6.70 8.76
N GLU A 80 -3.93 -7.85 8.61
CA GLU A 80 -3.67 -9.03 9.43
C GLU A 80 -2.21 -9.50 9.32
N ALA A 81 -1.70 -9.62 8.09
CA ALA A 81 -0.34 -10.05 7.80
C ALA A 81 0.73 -9.11 8.40
N LEU A 82 0.47 -7.81 8.41
CA LEU A 82 1.33 -6.78 8.97
C LEU A 82 1.37 -6.80 10.51
N ASN A 83 0.24 -7.13 11.13
CA ASN A 83 0.14 -7.26 12.59
C ASN A 83 0.86 -8.52 13.10
N ARG A 84 0.93 -9.59 12.30
CA ARG A 84 1.64 -10.83 12.63
C ARG A 84 3.18 -10.67 12.50
N PRO A 85 3.97 -10.87 13.57
CA PRO A 85 5.42 -10.64 13.55
C PRO A 85 6.18 -11.44 12.49
N GLY A 86 5.76 -12.69 12.23
CA GLY A 86 6.43 -13.58 11.27
C GLY A 86 6.20 -13.24 9.80
N SER A 87 5.07 -12.60 9.47
CA SER A 87 4.69 -12.22 8.10
C SER A 87 4.81 -10.72 7.84
N ARG A 88 5.16 -9.92 8.85
CA ARG A 88 5.17 -8.45 8.79
C ARG A 88 6.03 -7.89 7.65
N LEU A 89 7.23 -8.43 7.47
CA LEU A 89 8.14 -7.98 6.41
C LEU A 89 7.58 -8.33 5.02
N ALA A 90 7.11 -9.57 4.83
CA ALA A 90 6.50 -9.99 3.57
C ALA A 90 5.23 -9.19 3.25
N GLY A 91 4.38 -8.93 4.24
CA GLY A 91 3.19 -8.07 4.07
C GLY A 91 3.55 -6.64 3.67
N LEU A 92 4.64 -6.08 4.23
CA LEU A 92 5.16 -4.77 3.84
C LEU A 92 5.68 -4.75 2.40
N THR A 93 6.47 -5.75 2.03
CA THR A 93 6.99 -5.89 0.67
C THR A 93 5.85 -6.01 -0.33
N LEU A 94 4.84 -6.84 -0.03
CA LEU A 94 3.64 -6.97 -0.86
C LEU A 94 2.91 -5.64 -1.03
N LEU A 95 2.68 -4.92 0.08
CA LEU A 95 2.02 -3.61 0.05
C LEU A 95 2.83 -2.60 -0.78
N GLY A 96 4.14 -2.57 -0.61
CA GLY A 96 5.05 -1.72 -1.40
C GLY A 96 5.01 -2.06 -2.90
N ASP A 97 5.05 -3.35 -3.24
CA ASP A 97 5.00 -3.82 -4.63
C ASP A 97 3.64 -3.53 -5.29
N LEU A 98 2.55 -3.65 -4.53
CA LEU A 98 1.21 -3.26 -4.99
C LEU A 98 1.14 -1.76 -5.23
N ILE A 99 1.56 -0.93 -4.28
CA ILE A 99 1.56 0.53 -4.44
C ILE A 99 2.42 0.97 -5.64
N ARG A 100 3.59 0.33 -5.85
CA ARG A 100 4.48 0.64 -6.98
C ARG A 100 3.80 0.38 -8.34
N LYS A 101 2.90 -0.60 -8.42
CA LYS A 101 2.16 -0.95 -9.64
C LYS A 101 0.94 -0.05 -9.92
N GLN A 102 0.65 0.95 -9.08
CA GLN A 102 -0.48 1.88 -9.23
C GLN A 102 -1.80 1.18 -9.60
N PRO A 103 -2.28 0.23 -8.79
CA PRO A 103 -3.50 -0.45 -9.10
C PRO A 103 -4.67 0.53 -8.97
N PRO A 104 -5.73 0.36 -9.79
CA PRO A 104 -6.80 1.35 -9.96
C PRO A 104 -7.52 1.75 -8.66
N TRP A 105 -7.44 0.92 -7.61
CA TRP A 105 -8.03 1.17 -6.29
C TRP A 105 -7.29 2.15 -5.40
N THR A 106 -6.03 2.44 -5.73
CA THR A 106 -5.26 3.45 -5.02
C THR A 106 -5.73 4.87 -5.33
N GLU A 107 -6.48 5.07 -6.43
CA GLU A 107 -6.97 6.39 -6.82
C GLU A 107 -8.34 6.74 -6.22
N THR A 108 -9.15 5.75 -5.86
CA THR A 108 -10.59 5.97 -5.57
C THR A 108 -10.93 5.97 -4.08
N ASP A 109 -10.15 5.30 -3.24
CA ASP A 109 -10.59 5.01 -1.87
C ASP A 109 -9.63 5.58 -0.82
N VAL A 110 -10.00 6.76 -0.31
CA VAL A 110 -9.24 7.55 0.68
C VAL A 110 -8.95 6.76 1.94
N VAL A 111 -9.83 5.81 2.28
CA VAL A 111 -9.67 4.90 3.42
C VAL A 111 -8.43 4.03 3.25
N VAL A 112 -8.12 3.64 2.02
CA VAL A 112 -6.95 2.83 1.68
C VAL A 112 -5.67 3.64 1.80
N LEU A 113 -5.69 4.90 1.37
CA LEU A 113 -4.59 5.84 1.54
C LEU A 113 -4.32 6.10 3.03
N ILE A 114 -5.36 6.37 3.81
CA ILE A 114 -5.26 6.57 5.27
C ILE A 114 -4.70 5.31 5.94
N THR A 115 -5.21 4.14 5.59
CA THR A 115 -4.77 2.86 6.17
C THR A 115 -3.32 2.58 5.81
N GLY A 116 -2.92 2.77 4.55
CA GLY A 116 -1.54 2.64 4.10
C GLY A 116 -0.60 3.60 4.83
N VAL A 117 -1.04 4.83 5.09
CA VAL A 117 -0.28 5.82 5.88
C VAL A 117 -0.12 5.37 7.34
N LEU A 118 -1.19 4.92 7.99
CA LEU A 118 -1.13 4.42 9.37
C LEU A 118 -0.22 3.19 9.49
N VAL A 119 -0.29 2.29 8.52
CA VAL A 119 0.59 1.13 8.38
C VAL A 119 2.05 1.58 8.22
N LEU A 120 2.33 2.54 7.34
CA LEU A 120 3.67 3.10 7.16
C LEU A 120 4.21 3.74 8.45
N ILE A 121 3.39 4.54 9.14
CA ILE A 121 3.76 5.21 10.40
C ILE A 121 4.10 4.20 11.50
N THR A 122 3.32 3.12 11.62
CA THR A 122 3.50 2.09 12.65
C THR A 122 4.66 1.15 12.36
N LEU A 123 5.02 0.97 11.09
CA LEU A 123 6.02 -0.01 10.69
C LEU A 123 7.42 0.57 10.47
N LEU A 124 7.52 1.85 10.07
CA LEU A 124 8.78 2.58 10.02
C LEU A 124 9.67 2.39 11.28
N PRO A 125 9.15 2.54 12.52
CA PRO A 125 9.93 2.30 13.73
C PRO A 125 10.44 0.88 13.92
N MET A 126 9.70 -0.10 13.39
CA MET A 126 9.91 -1.50 13.70
C MET A 126 11.02 -2.11 12.86
N ILE A 127 11.39 -1.47 11.74
CA ILE A 127 12.43 -1.95 10.82
C ILE A 127 13.42 -0.83 10.47
N PRO A 128 14.19 -0.31 11.44
CA PRO A 128 15.09 0.83 11.24
C PRO A 128 16.22 0.55 10.22
N GLN A 129 16.52 -0.72 9.94
CA GLN A 129 17.52 -1.16 8.96
C GLN A 129 17.02 -1.10 7.51
N ALA A 130 15.81 -1.61 7.22
CA ALA A 130 15.22 -1.59 5.86
C ALA A 130 14.88 -0.16 5.40
N GLY A 131 14.60 0.73 6.37
CA GLY A 131 14.36 2.15 6.11
C GLY A 131 15.52 2.87 5.43
N LYS A 132 16.76 2.34 5.40
CA LYS A 132 17.90 2.96 4.71
C LYS A 132 17.96 2.66 3.21
N GLN A 133 17.58 1.45 2.79
CA GLN A 133 17.61 1.06 1.37
C GLN A 133 16.42 1.60 0.58
N HIS A 134 15.26 1.71 1.23
CA HIS A 134 14.00 2.17 0.64
C HIS A 134 13.59 3.57 1.10
N ILE A 135 14.51 4.35 1.66
CA ILE A 135 14.18 5.63 2.31
C ILE A 135 13.49 6.61 1.37
N TYR A 136 13.95 6.67 0.12
CA TYR A 136 13.43 7.58 -0.89
C TYR A 136 12.05 7.13 -1.40
N ASP A 137 11.77 5.82 -1.41
CA ASP A 137 10.44 5.30 -1.73
C ASP A 137 9.42 5.82 -0.70
N PHE A 138 9.78 5.83 0.59
CA PHE A 138 8.92 6.38 1.64
C PHE A 138 8.71 7.89 1.51
N PHE A 139 9.74 8.62 1.10
CA PHE A 139 9.63 10.06 0.85
C PHE A 139 8.72 10.37 -0.34
N ASP A 140 8.82 9.57 -1.42
CA ASP A 140 7.94 9.70 -2.59
C ASP A 140 6.49 9.35 -2.26
N VAL A 141 6.25 8.36 -1.42
CA VAL A 141 4.90 8.07 -0.91
C VAL A 141 4.34 9.27 -0.16
N PHE A 142 5.13 9.89 0.73
CA PHE A 142 4.73 11.13 1.41
C PHE A 142 4.39 12.26 0.41
N GLY A 143 5.26 12.51 -0.58
CA GLY A 143 5.06 13.57 -1.56
C GLY A 143 3.78 13.38 -2.39
N ARG A 144 3.52 12.14 -2.83
CA ARG A 144 2.29 11.78 -3.57
C ARG A 144 1.04 11.97 -2.73
N LEU A 145 1.05 11.53 -1.46
CA LEU A 145 -0.09 11.69 -0.55
C LEU A 145 -0.38 13.15 -0.24
N ALA A 146 0.66 13.96 0.01
CA ALA A 146 0.53 15.39 0.23
C ALA A 146 -0.10 16.08 -0.99
N SER A 147 0.40 15.76 -2.19
CA SER A 147 -0.12 16.30 -3.46
C SER A 147 -1.57 15.88 -3.71
N TRP A 148 -1.89 14.62 -3.45
CA TRP A 148 -3.25 14.08 -3.61
C TRP A 148 -4.24 14.74 -2.64
N SER A 149 -3.84 14.90 -1.37
CA SER A 149 -4.65 15.57 -0.34
C SER A 149 -4.97 17.01 -0.70
N TYR A 150 -4.06 17.71 -1.38
CA TYR A 150 -4.25 19.10 -1.81
C TYR A 150 -5.12 19.22 -3.06
N LYS A 151 -4.94 18.31 -4.04
CA LYS A 151 -5.62 18.38 -5.34
C LYS A 151 -7.06 17.86 -5.34
N ASN A 152 -7.46 17.03 -4.36
CA ASN A 152 -8.75 16.34 -4.36
C ASN A 152 -9.71 16.66 -3.18
N PRO A 153 -9.85 17.91 -2.70
CA PRO A 153 -10.71 18.20 -1.55
C PRO A 153 -12.22 18.08 -1.85
N GLY A 154 -12.64 18.10 -3.13
CA GLY A 154 -14.05 18.19 -3.53
C GLY A 154 -14.80 16.86 -3.73
N HIS A 155 -14.11 15.74 -3.88
CA HIS A 155 -14.72 14.44 -4.21
C HIS A 155 -14.83 13.48 -3.01
N VAL A 156 -14.41 13.93 -1.82
CA VAL A 156 -14.19 13.07 -0.66
C VAL A 156 -15.00 13.58 0.53
N PRO A 157 -15.66 12.69 1.31
CA PRO A 157 -16.29 13.09 2.55
C PRO A 157 -15.31 13.78 3.50
N VAL A 158 -15.70 14.93 4.06
CA VAL A 158 -14.85 15.79 4.91
C VAL A 158 -14.14 15.02 6.02
N VAL A 159 -14.80 14.01 6.62
CA VAL A 159 -14.24 13.15 7.67
C VAL A 159 -12.98 12.41 7.19
N HIS A 160 -13.00 11.84 5.99
CA HIS A 160 -11.83 11.14 5.45
C HIS A 160 -10.70 12.12 5.11
N LEU A 161 -11.03 13.34 4.66
CA LEU A 161 -10.03 14.37 4.40
C LEU A 161 -9.26 14.76 5.68
N VAL A 162 -9.97 14.87 6.80
CA VAL A 162 -9.36 15.14 8.12
C VAL A 162 -8.44 14.00 8.56
N HIS A 163 -8.87 12.75 8.41
CA HIS A 163 -8.04 11.59 8.74
C HIS A 163 -6.82 11.46 7.83
N LEU A 164 -6.96 11.80 6.55
CA LEU A 164 -5.84 11.81 5.62
C LEU A 164 -4.83 12.89 6.01
N HIS A 165 -5.29 14.10 6.32
CA HIS A 165 -4.41 15.19 6.76
C HIS A 165 -3.68 14.82 8.05
N ALA A 166 -4.38 14.22 9.02
CA ALA A 166 -3.79 13.70 10.26
C ALA A 166 -2.77 12.57 10.00
N GLY A 167 -3.03 11.71 9.02
CA GLY A 167 -2.11 10.68 8.57
C GLY A 167 -0.84 11.27 7.94
N VAL A 168 -0.99 12.17 6.97
CA VAL A 168 0.14 12.82 6.29
C VAL A 168 0.99 13.61 7.29
N TYR A 169 0.37 14.32 8.23
CA TYR A 169 1.05 14.99 9.34
C TYR A 169 1.84 14.00 10.20
N SER A 170 1.22 12.88 10.60
CA SER A 170 1.88 11.87 11.43
C SER A 170 3.05 11.21 10.69
N LEU A 171 2.94 11.00 9.38
CA LEU A 171 4.01 10.47 8.54
C LEU A 171 5.17 11.47 8.41
N PHE A 172 4.88 12.76 8.27
CA PHE A 172 5.88 13.83 8.27
C PHE A 172 6.74 13.79 9.54
N HIS A 173 6.11 13.80 10.71
CA HIS A 173 6.82 13.77 12.00
C HIS A 173 7.60 12.48 12.20
N ARG A 174 7.09 11.35 11.69
CA ARG A 174 7.80 10.06 11.73
C ARG A 174 9.07 10.09 10.90
N LEU A 175 8.97 10.52 9.64
CA LEU A 175 10.10 10.60 8.71
C LEU A 175 11.12 11.63 9.18
N TYR A 176 10.67 12.77 9.69
CA TYR A 176 11.53 13.79 10.26
C TYR A 176 12.24 13.30 11.54
N GLY A 177 11.53 12.59 12.43
CA GLY A 177 12.10 12.06 13.67
C GLY A 177 13.11 10.92 13.44
N MET A 178 12.92 10.11 12.40
CA MET A 178 13.81 8.98 12.10
C MET A 178 14.95 9.35 11.14
N PHE A 179 14.71 10.26 10.19
CA PHE A 179 15.63 10.59 9.09
C PHE A 179 15.66 12.10 8.75
N PRO A 180 15.98 12.98 9.71
CA PRO A 180 15.80 14.43 9.59
C PRO A 180 16.56 15.04 8.41
N CYS A 181 17.85 14.71 8.25
CA CYS A 181 18.69 15.31 7.21
C CYS A 181 18.29 14.85 5.81
N ASN A 182 18.04 13.55 5.63
CA ASN A 182 17.64 12.99 4.33
C ASN A 182 16.27 13.52 3.91
N PHE A 183 15.33 13.59 4.86
CA PHE A 183 13.98 14.06 4.58
C PHE A 183 13.95 15.55 4.25
N ILE A 184 14.71 16.39 4.96
CA ILE A 184 14.82 17.82 4.64
C ILE A 184 15.48 18.04 3.27
N SER A 185 16.50 17.26 2.92
CA SER A 185 17.10 17.28 1.59
C SER A 185 16.10 16.90 0.51
N TYR A 186 15.30 15.85 0.74
CA TYR A 186 14.21 15.47 -0.15
C TYR A 186 13.19 16.60 -0.31
N LEU A 187 12.71 17.19 0.80
CA LEU A 187 11.73 18.27 0.75
C LEU A 187 12.25 19.45 -0.05
N ARG A 188 13.51 19.85 0.16
CA ARG A 188 14.14 20.92 -0.62
C ARG A 188 14.19 20.57 -2.09
N LEU A 189 14.60 19.35 -2.47
CA LEU A 189 14.72 18.97 -3.87
C LEU A 189 13.34 18.86 -4.56
N HIS A 190 12.39 18.20 -3.91
CA HIS A 190 11.08 17.87 -4.47
C HIS A 190 10.12 19.08 -4.53
N TYR A 191 10.21 19.98 -3.55
CA TYR A 191 9.36 21.17 -3.46
C TYR A 191 10.05 22.47 -3.91
N SER A 192 11.28 22.41 -4.45
CA SER A 192 11.90 23.56 -5.13
C SER A 192 11.17 23.95 -6.42
N MET A 193 10.41 23.03 -7.02
CA MET A 193 9.63 23.28 -8.22
C MET A 193 8.33 24.00 -7.87
N LYS A 194 8.04 25.10 -8.59
CA LYS A 194 6.87 25.99 -8.35
C LYS A 194 5.53 25.24 -8.27
N GLU A 195 5.38 24.15 -9.01
CA GLU A 195 4.16 23.32 -9.09
C GLU A 195 3.84 22.57 -7.78
N ASN A 196 4.86 22.31 -6.97
CA ASN A 196 4.70 21.61 -5.69
C ASN A 196 4.68 22.60 -4.51
N LEU A 197 4.97 23.88 -4.75
CA LEU A 197 5.13 24.88 -3.71
C LEU A 197 3.84 25.13 -2.91
N ASP A 198 2.68 25.06 -3.56
CA ASP A 198 1.37 25.22 -2.90
C ASP A 198 1.08 24.04 -1.96
N THR A 199 1.36 22.81 -2.41
CA THR A 199 1.30 21.59 -1.59
C THR A 199 2.24 21.68 -0.38
N PHE A 200 3.45 22.24 -0.56
CA PHE A 200 4.40 22.47 0.53
C PHE A 200 3.85 23.47 1.57
N GLN A 201 3.23 24.56 1.12
CA GLN A 201 2.71 25.59 2.01
C GLN A 201 1.50 25.11 2.84
N GLU A 202 0.60 24.33 2.25
CA GLU A 202 -0.57 23.84 2.96
C GLU A 202 -0.30 22.60 3.82
N VAL A 203 0.58 21.69 3.37
CA VAL A 203 0.79 20.42 4.08
C VAL A 203 2.04 20.46 4.95
N VAL A 204 3.17 20.92 4.42
CA VAL A 204 4.46 20.86 5.12
C VAL A 204 4.61 22.02 6.09
N LYS A 205 4.28 23.25 5.68
CA LYS A 205 4.39 24.44 6.54
C LYS A 205 3.42 24.39 7.72
N VAL A 206 2.17 24.00 7.49
CA VAL A 206 1.18 23.75 8.55
C VAL A 206 1.66 22.65 9.50
N SER A 207 2.27 21.58 8.96
CA SER A 207 2.83 20.50 9.78
C SER A 207 3.97 20.95 10.69
N THR A 208 4.74 21.97 10.27
CA THR A 208 5.82 22.57 11.07
C THR A 208 5.35 23.66 12.05
N ASP A 209 4.26 24.38 11.72
CA ASP A 209 3.71 25.47 12.56
C ASP A 209 2.77 24.98 13.66
N GLN A 210 2.15 23.80 13.53
CA GLN A 210 1.32 23.19 14.58
C GLN A 210 2.13 22.62 15.76
N ARG A 211 3.30 23.16 16.10
CA ARG A 211 3.81 22.95 17.46
C ARG A 211 2.79 23.57 18.39
N PRO A 212 2.24 22.84 19.38
CA PRO A 212 1.52 23.52 20.44
C PRO A 212 2.50 24.55 20.99
N ALA A 213 2.05 25.78 21.16
CA ALA A 213 2.73 26.76 21.97
C ALA A 213 2.91 26.12 23.36
N VAL A 214 4.02 25.42 23.56
CA VAL A 214 4.47 25.06 24.88
C VAL A 214 4.91 26.39 25.45
N SER A 215 3.99 27.00 26.20
CA SER A 215 4.26 28.14 27.03
C SER A 215 5.54 27.87 27.80
N LYS A 216 6.55 28.69 27.55
CA LYS A 216 7.43 29.29 28.54
C LYS A 216 8.05 30.54 27.95
#